data_AF-A0A0K2TNQ2-F1
#
_entry.id   AF-A0A0K2TNQ2-F1
#
_cell.length_a   1.000
_cell.length_b   1.000
_cell.length_c   1.000
_cell.angle_alpha   90.00
_cell.angle_beta   90.00
_cell.angle_gamma   90.00
#
_symmetry.space_group_name_H-M   'P 1'
#
loop_
_entity.id
_entity.type
_entity.pdbx_description
1 polymer ?
#
loop_
_entity_poly.entity_id
_entity_poly.type
_entity_poly.pdbx_seq_one_letter_code
_entity_poly.pdbx_strand_id
1 'polypeptide(L)'
;MQLANAVFHESTFAGLEGYANNGYPHFRQTAPFLRLIRECWNRLNVKELSAATRLPDPTRETIYGNNSSAVIFLKDFSSFLSDWEELAKKTEKKKDSYKFSSTHQTFFSVRLASKEIHSLALYLINTWGFEFLLTRKF
;
A
#
# COMPACT_ATOMS: atom_id res chain seq x y z
N MET A 1 16.09 -2.14 -6.66
CA MET A 1 14.73 -1.57 -6.86
C MET A 1 14.22 -1.61 -8.31
N GLN A 2 15.07 -1.57 -9.34
CA GLN A 2 14.61 -1.53 -10.73
C GLN A 2 13.68 -2.70 -11.10
N LEU A 3 14.02 -3.93 -10.72
CA LEU A 3 13.19 -5.11 -10.99
C LEU A 3 11.81 -5.02 -10.31
N ALA A 4 11.77 -4.67 -9.02
CA ALA A 4 10.51 -4.50 -8.30
C ALA A 4 9.64 -3.39 -8.95
N ASN A 5 10.25 -2.28 -9.36
CA ASN A 5 9.52 -1.21 -10.05
C ASN A 5 8.95 -1.67 -11.39
N ALA A 6 9.62 -2.57 -12.12
CA ALA A 6 9.09 -3.14 -13.36
C ALA A 6 7.90 -4.07 -13.08
N VAL A 7 7.96 -4.88 -12.03
CA VAL A 7 6.83 -5.75 -11.61
C VAL A 7 5.61 -4.92 -11.23
N PHE A 8 5.79 -3.82 -10.50
CA PHE A 8 4.71 -2.92 -10.07
C PHE A 8 4.46 -1.75 -11.03
N HIS A 9 4.77 -1.92 -12.31
CA HIS A 9 4.53 -0.91 -13.35
C HIS A 9 3.13 -1.06 -13.95
N GLU A 10 2.51 0.05 -14.37
CA GLU A 10 1.14 0.06 -14.93
C GLU A 10 1.00 -0.87 -16.14
N SER A 11 2.02 -0.93 -16.99
CA SER A 11 2.05 -1.85 -18.14
C SER A 11 1.96 -3.32 -17.73
N THR A 12 2.50 -3.68 -16.56
CA THR A 12 2.43 -5.04 -16.03
C THR A 12 1.00 -5.35 -15.57
N PHE A 13 0.30 -4.39 -14.96
CA PHE A 13 -1.10 -4.58 -14.57
C PHE A 13 -2.00 -4.74 -15.80
N ALA A 14 -1.85 -3.87 -16.79
CA ALA A 14 -2.57 -3.96 -18.06
C ALA A 14 -2.28 -5.28 -18.79
N GLY A 15 -1.03 -5.74 -18.77
CA GLY A 15 -0.64 -7.04 -19.31
C GLY A 15 -1.35 -8.20 -18.61
N LEU A 16 -1.35 -8.21 -17.27
CA LEU A 16 -2.03 -9.22 -16.47
C LEU A 16 -3.55 -9.25 -16.71
N GLU A 17 -4.19 -8.09 -16.83
CA GLU A 17 -5.61 -7.98 -17.19
C GLU A 17 -5.87 -8.50 -18.61
N GLY A 18 -4.99 -8.19 -19.56
CA GLY A 18 -5.02 -8.74 -20.92
C GLY A 18 -4.94 -10.26 -20.92
N TYR A 19 -4.00 -10.85 -20.18
CA TYR A 19 -3.91 -12.32 -20.05
C TYR A 19 -5.10 -12.92 -19.31
N ALA A 20 -5.64 -12.23 -18.29
CA ALA A 20 -6.82 -12.67 -17.56
C ALA A 20 -8.04 -12.83 -18.47
N ASN A 21 -8.19 -11.94 -19.46
CA ASN A 21 -9.25 -11.99 -20.45
C ASN A 21 -8.96 -13.00 -21.59
N ASN A 22 -7.71 -13.45 -21.74
CA ASN A 22 -7.25 -14.36 -22.79
C ASN A 22 -6.82 -15.74 -22.24
N GLY A 23 -7.66 -16.34 -21.39
CA GLY A 23 -7.50 -17.74 -20.96
C GLY A 23 -6.71 -17.98 -19.67
N TYR A 24 -6.26 -16.92 -18.97
CA TYR A 24 -5.52 -17.05 -17.70
C TYR A 24 -6.26 -16.36 -16.52
N PRO A 25 -7.45 -16.85 -16.12
CA PRO A 25 -8.34 -16.15 -15.19
C PRO A 25 -7.76 -15.92 -13.78
N HIS A 26 -6.75 -16.68 -13.38
CA HIS A 26 -6.07 -16.51 -12.09
C HIS A 26 -5.41 -15.12 -11.97
N PHE A 27 -5.00 -14.50 -13.09
CA PHE A 27 -4.44 -13.15 -13.07
C PHE A 27 -5.46 -12.05 -12.76
N ARG A 28 -6.76 -12.35 -12.86
CA ARG A 28 -7.84 -11.40 -12.55
C ARG A 28 -7.76 -10.88 -11.12
N GLN A 29 -7.25 -11.69 -10.18
CA GLN A 29 -7.05 -11.29 -8.79
C GLN A 29 -5.65 -10.70 -8.54
N THR A 30 -4.65 -11.10 -9.35
CA THR A 30 -3.27 -10.65 -9.19
C THR A 30 -3.09 -9.17 -9.56
N ALA A 31 -3.69 -8.70 -10.66
CA ALA A 31 -3.52 -7.30 -11.08
C ALA A 31 -4.06 -6.30 -10.03
N PRO A 32 -5.29 -6.46 -9.48
CA PRO A 32 -5.76 -5.61 -8.38
C PRO A 32 -4.87 -5.65 -7.15
N PHE A 33 -4.36 -6.83 -6.79
CA PHE A 33 -3.45 -6.97 -5.65
C PHE A 33 -2.15 -6.19 -5.86
N LEU A 34 -1.51 -6.29 -7.03
CA LEU A 34 -0.29 -5.54 -7.31
C LEU A 34 -0.54 -4.03 -7.38
N ARG A 35 -1.70 -3.59 -7.90
CA ARG A 35 -2.13 -2.18 -7.86
C ARG A 35 -2.23 -1.68 -6.41
N LEU A 36 -2.83 -2.47 -5.51
CA LEU A 36 -2.96 -2.12 -4.09
C LEU A 36 -1.58 -1.92 -3.41
N ILE A 37 -0.64 -2.84 -3.65
CA ILE A 37 0.73 -2.72 -3.13
C ILE A 37 1.45 -1.49 -3.71
N ARG A 38 1.24 -1.21 -5.00
CA ARG A 38 1.80 -0.03 -5.66
C ARG A 38 1.24 1.27 -5.09
N GLU A 39 -0.06 1.34 -4.83
CA GLU A 39 -0.70 2.49 -4.21
C GLU A 39 -0.15 2.75 -2.80
N CYS A 40 0.00 1.70 -1.99
CA CYS A 40 0.65 1.79 -0.68
C CYS A 40 2.05 2.39 -0.80
N TRP A 41 2.89 1.86 -1.71
CA TRP A 41 4.23 2.37 -1.92
C TRP A 41 4.26 3.84 -2.35
N ASN A 42 3.39 4.23 -3.28
CA ASN A 42 3.31 5.61 -3.75
C ASN A 42 2.93 6.58 -2.61
N ARG A 43 1.94 6.20 -1.79
CA ARG A 43 1.46 7.01 -0.65
C ARG A 43 2.49 7.09 0.48
N LEU A 44 3.30 6.06 0.69
CA LEU A 44 4.39 6.06 1.66
C LEU A 44 5.64 6.83 1.19
N ASN A 45 5.77 7.12 -0.11
CA ASN A 45 6.99 7.65 -0.71
C ASN A 45 6.77 8.99 -1.43
N VAL A 46 5.94 9.86 -0.87
CA VAL A 46 5.66 11.19 -1.43
C VAL A 46 6.83 12.13 -1.13
N LYS A 47 7.51 12.57 -2.20
CA LYS A 47 8.78 13.31 -2.15
C LYS A 47 8.62 14.82 -2.04
N GLU A 48 7.67 15.34 -2.78
CA GLU A 48 7.53 16.77 -3.08
C GLU A 48 6.05 17.09 -3.19
N LEU A 49 5.69 18.33 -2.82
CA LEU A 49 4.33 18.86 -2.97
C LEU A 49 3.88 18.79 -4.43
N SER A 50 4.82 18.98 -5.37
CA SER A 50 4.56 18.96 -6.80
C SER A 50 4.31 17.57 -7.38
N ALA A 51 4.50 16.50 -6.59
CA ALA A 51 4.34 15.13 -7.08
C ALA A 51 2.93 14.84 -7.59
N ALA A 52 1.90 15.44 -6.97
CA ALA A 52 0.50 15.30 -7.38
C ALA A 52 0.06 16.35 -8.42
N THR A 53 0.77 17.48 -8.55
CA THR A 53 0.38 18.58 -9.47
C THR A 53 1.12 18.55 -10.81
N ARG A 54 2.36 18.04 -10.88
CA ARG A 54 3.12 17.93 -12.14
C ARG A 54 2.70 16.71 -12.98
N LEU A 55 2.29 15.64 -12.31
CA LEU A 55 1.71 14.45 -12.90
C LEU A 55 0.53 14.10 -11.98
N PRO A 56 -0.73 14.25 -12.40
CA PRO A 56 -1.89 13.98 -11.55
C PRO A 56 -1.98 12.47 -11.26
N ASP A 57 -1.15 12.03 -10.32
CA ASP A 57 -1.19 10.71 -9.70
C ASP A 57 -1.83 10.87 -8.32
N PRO A 58 -3.13 10.52 -8.17
CA PRO A 58 -3.84 10.68 -6.91
C PRO A 58 -3.25 9.81 -5.79
N THR A 59 -2.45 8.80 -6.13
CA THR A 59 -1.77 7.95 -5.15
C THR A 59 -0.52 8.63 -4.55
N ARG A 60 -0.13 9.81 -5.05
CA ARG A 60 1.02 10.59 -4.57
C ARG A 60 0.60 11.91 -3.93
N GLU A 61 -0.64 12.00 -3.48
CA GLU A 61 -1.19 13.15 -2.77
C GLU A 61 -0.42 13.41 -1.47
N THR A 62 -0.14 14.69 -1.20
CA THR A 62 0.39 15.13 0.09
C THR A 62 -0.71 15.07 1.16
N ILE A 63 -0.35 14.81 2.41
CA ILE A 63 -1.34 14.81 3.49
C ILE A 63 -1.57 16.26 3.96
N TYR A 64 -2.79 16.75 3.80
CA TYR A 64 -3.24 18.08 4.26
C TYR A 64 -4.15 18.01 5.50
N GLY A 65 -4.66 16.83 5.84
CA GLY A 65 -5.49 16.65 7.02
C GLY A 65 -6.19 15.30 7.07
N ASN A 66 -7.15 15.19 7.98
CA ASN A 66 -7.82 13.91 8.29
C ASN A 66 -8.60 13.34 7.10
N ASN A 67 -9.03 14.21 6.17
CA ASN A 67 -9.78 13.83 4.97
C ASN A 67 -8.88 13.54 3.76
N SER A 68 -7.56 13.65 3.89
CA SER A 68 -6.65 13.34 2.80
C SER A 68 -6.78 11.86 2.41
N SER A 69 -6.84 11.58 1.11
CA SER A 69 -7.03 10.23 0.61
C SER A 69 -5.92 9.28 1.10
N ALA A 70 -4.71 9.81 1.31
CA ALA A 70 -3.57 9.06 1.82
C ALA A 70 -3.77 8.57 3.25
N VAL A 71 -4.35 9.40 4.12
CA VAL A 71 -4.62 9.04 5.52
C VAL A 71 -5.69 7.96 5.60
N ILE A 72 -6.75 8.10 4.80
CA ILE A 72 -7.84 7.13 4.71
C ILE A 72 -7.30 5.80 4.19
N PHE A 73 -6.58 5.82 3.07
CA PHE A 73 -5.98 4.63 2.49
C PHE A 73 -5.05 3.92 3.47
N LEU A 74 -4.14 4.63 4.15
CA LEU A 74 -3.18 4.00 5.07
C LEU A 74 -3.88 3.30 6.25
N LYS A 75 -4.97 3.88 6.75
CA LYS A 75 -5.83 3.26 7.75
C LYS A 75 -6.46 1.98 7.20
N ASP A 76 -7.15 2.08 6.07
CA ASP A 76 -7.87 0.96 5.46
C ASP A 76 -6.92 -0.18 5.06
N PHE A 77 -5.75 0.18 4.53
CA PHE A 77 -4.70 -0.77 4.18
C PHE A 77 -4.12 -1.47 5.42
N SER A 78 -3.92 -0.76 6.53
CA SER A 78 -3.49 -1.38 7.78
C SER A 78 -4.53 -2.35 8.37
N SER A 79 -5.81 -2.03 8.22
CA SER A 79 -6.93 -2.92 8.58
C SER A 79 -6.97 -4.14 7.68
N PHE A 80 -6.87 -3.95 6.37
CA PHE A 80 -6.78 -5.03 5.38
C PHE A 80 -5.63 -6.00 5.71
N LEU A 81 -4.44 -5.50 6.04
CA LEU A 81 -3.33 -6.36 6.47
C LEU A 81 -3.64 -7.10 7.78
N SER A 82 -4.35 -6.48 8.72
CA SER A 82 -4.75 -7.18 9.95
C SER A 82 -5.71 -8.34 9.65
N ASP A 83 -6.73 -8.10 8.82
CA ASP A 83 -7.70 -9.12 8.41
C ASP A 83 -7.02 -10.26 7.63
N TRP A 84 -6.08 -9.91 6.75
CA TRP A 84 -5.34 -10.89 5.97
C TRP A 84 -4.47 -11.78 6.86
N GLU A 85 -3.81 -11.23 7.88
CA GLU A 85 -3.04 -12.01 8.86
C GLU A 85 -3.92 -13.01 9.61
N GLU A 86 -5.12 -12.59 10.02
CA GLU A 86 -6.08 -13.45 10.71
C GLU A 86 -6.60 -14.58 9.83
N LEU A 87 -6.92 -14.29 8.56
CA LEU A 87 -7.33 -15.29 7.58
C LEU A 87 -6.23 -16.31 7.31
N ALA A 88 -4.98 -15.87 7.22
CA ALA A 88 -3.83 -16.76 7.06
C ALA A 88 -3.69 -17.71 8.26
N LYS A 89 -3.76 -17.18 9.49
CA LYS A 89 -3.71 -17.97 10.75
C LYS A 89 -4.84 -19.01 10.85
N LYS A 90 -6.05 -18.68 10.39
CA LYS A 90 -7.19 -19.62 10.34
C LYS A 90 -6.98 -20.75 9.33
N THR A 91 -6.25 -20.47 8.24
CA THR A 91 -5.99 -21.42 7.16
C THR A 91 -4.81 -22.35 7.47
N GLU A 92 -3.77 -21.85 8.15
CA GLU A 92 -2.61 -22.64 8.61
C GLU A 92 -3.00 -23.75 9.60
N LYS A 93 -4.02 -23.53 10.44
CA LYS A 93 -4.55 -24.57 11.34
C LYS A 93 -5.11 -25.82 10.62
N LYS A 94 -5.27 -25.79 9.29
CA LYS A 94 -5.78 -26.91 8.47
C LYS A 94 -4.73 -27.66 7.67
N LYS A 95 -3.48 -27.19 7.56
CA LYS A 95 -2.42 -27.86 6.80
C LYS A 95 -1.07 -27.59 7.46
N ASP A 96 -0.43 -28.66 7.94
CA ASP A 96 0.94 -28.61 8.42
C ASP A 96 1.87 -27.95 7.39
N SER A 97 2.62 -26.95 7.87
CA SER A 97 3.75 -26.29 7.23
C SER A 97 3.46 -25.33 6.05
N TYR A 98 3.21 -24.06 6.37
CA TYR A 98 3.78 -22.94 5.62
C TYR A 98 4.63 -22.09 6.57
N LYS A 99 5.95 -22.14 6.41
CA LYS A 99 6.89 -21.44 7.28
C LYS A 99 6.98 -19.97 6.84
N PHE A 100 6.10 -19.13 7.40
CA PHE A 100 5.94 -17.70 7.07
C PHE A 100 7.07 -16.80 7.62
N SER A 101 8.30 -17.27 7.84
CA SER A 101 9.23 -16.57 8.77
C SER A 101 9.89 -15.29 8.23
N SER A 102 10.15 -15.16 6.92
CA SER A 102 10.68 -13.90 6.33
C SER A 102 9.57 -12.98 5.81
N THR A 103 8.45 -13.58 5.37
CA THR A 103 7.24 -12.85 4.96
C THR A 103 6.57 -12.18 6.16
N HIS A 104 6.58 -12.80 7.35
CA HIS A 104 5.94 -12.25 8.54
C HIS A 104 6.54 -10.91 8.99
N GLN A 105 7.87 -10.82 9.07
CA GLN A 105 8.54 -9.59 9.48
C GLN A 105 8.28 -8.45 8.49
N THR A 106 8.43 -8.73 7.19
CA THR A 106 8.17 -7.73 6.14
C THR A 106 6.71 -7.26 6.18
N PHE A 107 5.78 -8.20 6.30
CA PHE A 107 4.36 -7.92 6.43
C PHE A 107 4.04 -7.08 7.67
N PHE A 108 4.60 -7.46 8.82
CA PHE A 108 4.46 -6.76 10.08
C PHE A 108 4.99 -5.32 9.97
N SER A 109 6.16 -5.14 9.39
CA SER A 109 6.77 -3.83 9.15
C SER A 109 5.91 -2.95 8.24
N VAL A 110 5.35 -3.48 7.16
CA VAL A 110 4.47 -2.71 6.26
C VAL A 110 3.17 -2.31 6.95
N ARG A 111 2.55 -3.22 7.72
CA ARG A 111 1.36 -2.92 8.51
C ARG A 111 1.64 -1.83 9.55
N LEU A 112 2.72 -1.99 10.29
CA LEU A 112 3.12 -1.04 11.32
C LEU A 112 3.42 0.33 10.70
N ALA A 113 4.22 0.39 9.64
CA ALA A 113 4.53 1.63 8.94
C ALA A 113 3.25 2.33 8.47
N SER A 114 2.30 1.60 7.89
CA SER A 114 1.03 2.17 7.43
C SER A 114 0.21 2.76 8.58
N LYS A 115 0.10 2.03 9.69
CA LYS A 115 -0.64 2.46 10.89
C LYS A 115 0.02 3.64 11.60
N GLU A 116 1.34 3.60 11.77
CA GLU A 116 2.08 4.62 12.50
C GLU A 116 2.19 5.90 11.69
N ILE A 117 2.40 5.83 10.37
CA ILE A 117 2.38 7.04 9.51
C ILE A 117 0.98 7.66 9.49
N HIS A 118 -0.09 6.86 9.46
CA HIS A 118 -1.45 7.37 9.63
C HIS A 118 -1.60 8.13 10.96
N SER A 119 -1.23 7.50 12.08
CA SER A 119 -1.38 8.06 13.43
C SER A 119 -0.52 9.32 13.62
N LEU A 120 0.74 9.27 13.16
CA LEU A 120 1.69 10.37 13.25
C LEU A 120 1.26 11.56 12.39
N ALA A 121 0.76 11.30 11.17
CA ALA A 121 0.28 12.36 10.31
C ALA A 121 -0.89 13.13 10.93
N LEU A 122 -1.85 12.39 11.50
CA LEU A 122 -2.97 12.99 12.22
C LEU A 122 -2.50 13.77 13.45
N TYR A 123 -1.56 13.22 14.21
CA TYR A 123 -1.03 13.88 15.41
C TYR A 123 -0.33 15.21 15.07
N LEU A 124 0.57 15.20 14.09
CA LEU A 124 1.31 16.39 13.67
C LEU A 124 0.38 17.48 13.14
N ILE A 125 -0.61 17.12 12.32
CA ILE A 125 -1.55 18.12 11.78
C ILE A 125 -2.46 18.68 12.88
N ASN A 126 -3.10 17.80 13.66
CA ASN A 126 -4.12 18.24 14.62
C ASN A 126 -3.53 18.88 15.89
N THR A 127 -2.33 18.46 16.32
CA THR A 127 -1.72 18.96 17.57
C THR A 127 -0.68 20.04 17.31
N TRP A 128 0.10 19.93 16.23
CA TRP A 128 1.21 20.85 15.95
C TRP A 128 0.89 21.85 14.83
N GLY A 129 -0.25 21.72 14.15
CA GLY A 129 -0.72 22.69 13.17
C GLY A 129 0.09 22.70 11.86
N PHE A 130 0.72 21.58 11.49
CA PHE A 130 1.37 21.47 10.19
C PHE A 130 0.35 21.62 9.06
N GLU A 131 0.64 22.48 8.08
CA GLU A 131 -0.22 22.70 6.91
C GLU A 131 -0.27 21.47 5.99
N PHE A 132 0.85 20.75 5.87
CA PHE A 132 0.94 19.53 5.09
C PHE A 132 2.10 18.64 5.54
N LEU A 133 2.07 17.36 5.14
CA LEU A 133 3.11 16.38 5.44
C LEU A 133 3.52 15.56 4.21
N LEU A 134 4.84 15.39 4.06
CA LEU A 134 5.45 14.55 3.03
C LEU A 134 5.88 13.22 3.63
N THR A 135 5.28 12.12 3.19
CA THR A 135 5.44 10.80 3.81
C THR A 135 6.86 10.22 3.67
N ARG A 136 7.64 10.63 2.66
CA ARG A 136 9.03 10.17 2.51
C ARG A 136 9.98 10.70 3.60
N LYS A 137 9.56 11.70 4.38
CA LYS A 137 10.38 12.24 5.47
C LYS A 137 10.34 11.36 6.72
N PHE A 138 9.45 10.36 6.75
CA PHE A 138 9.41 9.28 7.74
C PHE A 138 10.22 8.07 7.23
#